data_AF-A0AAU8RI19-F1
#
_entry.id   AF-A0AAU8RI19-F1
#
_cell.length_a   1.000
_cell.length_b   1.000
_cell.length_c   1.000
_cell.angle_alpha   90.00
_cell.angle_beta   90.00
_cell.angle_gamma   90.00
#
_symmetry.space_group_name_H-M   'P 1'
#
loop_
_entity.id
_entity.type
_entity.pdbx_description
1 polymer ?
#
loop_
_entity_poly.entity_id
_entity_poly.type
_entity_poly.pdbx_seq_one_letter_code
_entity_poly.pdbx_strand_id
1 'polypeptide(L)'
;MNQLQKSLRLNALFSGLSGILLVVKNKQIAHLFDSANTAVFWITGTALILFSFLIVYEMKRQKPLGVLAIIIQDFLWILASSILLIFQPFEISRTGNSMIAVVALIVLLMAINQAKALAQTDHNSKKGRKQLSFERTFKASKQNVWKVISDVANYHVVAPNIDAVNVISGEGEGMVRSCSHGKDRWTETCSKWAEEAEYSFEVHTAVPDYPYSFKNLKGNWKMEEIDETQTKVRMVFEFEYKKKFQNWLLHPILRGKFSKTGEQLLANWQQQIEQK
;
A
#
# COMPACT_ATOMS: atom_id res chain seq x y z
N MET A 1 -3.68 -17.58 -13.42
CA MET A 1 -3.26 -16.17 -13.43
C MET A 1 -4.24 -15.34 -12.61
N ASN A 2 -3.78 -14.68 -11.56
CA ASN A 2 -4.64 -13.77 -10.78
C ASN A 2 -4.97 -12.49 -11.59
N GLN A 3 -5.90 -11.67 -11.09
CA GLN A 3 -6.35 -10.45 -11.79
C GLN A 3 -5.21 -9.45 -12.02
N LEU A 4 -4.26 -9.38 -11.08
CA LEU A 4 -3.09 -8.53 -11.21
C LEU A 4 -2.19 -8.98 -12.38
N GLN A 5 -1.89 -10.27 -12.48
CA GLN A 5 -1.11 -10.82 -13.59
C GLN A 5 -1.80 -10.61 -14.93
N LYS A 6 -3.13 -10.70 -15.01
CA LYS A 6 -3.89 -10.42 -16.24
C LYS A 6 -3.69 -8.97 -16.68
N SER A 7 -3.78 -8.04 -15.73
CA SER A 7 -3.62 -6.60 -15.98
C SER A 7 -2.18 -6.24 -16.36
N LEU A 8 -1.18 -6.84 -15.69
CA LEU A 8 0.23 -6.68 -16.04
C LEU A 8 0.54 -7.26 -17.42
N ARG A 9 0.02 -8.45 -17.74
CA ARG A 9 0.23 -9.08 -19.05
C ARG A 9 -0.33 -8.22 -20.19
N LEU A 10 -1.52 -7.63 -20.02
CA LEU A 10 -2.11 -6.75 -21.02
C LEU A 10 -1.22 -5.53 -21.28
N ASN A 11 -0.74 -4.88 -20.22
CA ASN A 11 0.18 -3.74 -20.37
C ASN A 11 1.51 -4.16 -21.03
N ALA A 12 2.12 -5.28 -20.59
CA ALA A 12 3.34 -5.78 -21.20
C ALA A 12 3.17 -6.04 -22.71
N LEU A 13 2.07 -6.68 -23.12
CA LEU A 13 1.77 -6.95 -24.53
C LEU A 13 1.56 -5.64 -25.31
N PHE A 14 0.75 -4.72 -24.77
CA PHE A 14 0.47 -3.45 -25.44
C PHE A 14 1.74 -2.61 -25.61
N SER A 15 2.53 -2.45 -24.54
CA SER A 15 3.80 -1.72 -24.55
C SER A 15 4.83 -2.39 -25.46
N GLY A 16 4.93 -3.72 -25.41
CA GLY A 16 5.85 -4.48 -26.26
C GLY A 16 5.52 -4.37 -27.75
N LEU A 17 4.24 -4.57 -28.13
CA LEU A 17 3.80 -4.46 -29.51
C LEU A 17 3.94 -3.03 -30.04
N SER A 18 3.57 -2.03 -29.24
CA SER A 18 3.75 -0.62 -29.60
C SER A 18 5.23 -0.28 -29.78
N GLY A 19 6.09 -0.77 -28.89
CA GLY A 19 7.53 -0.58 -28.98
C GLY A 19 8.14 -1.21 -30.24
N ILE A 20 7.78 -2.46 -30.56
CA ILE A 20 8.21 -3.14 -31.79
C ILE A 20 7.74 -2.36 -33.03
N LEU A 21 6.49 -1.92 -33.05
CA LEU A 21 5.92 -1.16 -34.16
C LEU A 21 6.69 0.17 -34.37
N LEU A 22 6.96 0.89 -33.28
CA LEU A 22 7.74 2.14 -33.31
C LEU A 22 9.15 1.93 -33.83
N VAL A 23 9.84 0.86 -33.44
CA VAL A 23 11.19 0.55 -33.93
C VAL A 23 11.18 0.17 -35.42
N VAL A 24 10.33 -0.78 -35.81
CA VAL A 24 10.32 -1.36 -37.17
C VAL A 24 9.73 -0.39 -38.21
N LYS A 25 8.71 0.38 -37.84
CA LYS A 25 7.96 1.27 -38.73
C LYS A 25 8.23 2.76 -38.43
N ASN A 26 9.37 3.08 -37.82
CA ASN A 26 9.70 4.45 -37.39
C ASN A 26 9.50 5.52 -38.49
N LYS A 27 9.91 5.25 -39.74
CA LYS A 27 9.76 6.20 -40.85
C LYS A 27 8.30 6.48 -41.21
N GLN A 28 7.46 5.44 -41.27
CA GLN A 28 6.04 5.60 -41.57
C GLN A 28 5.32 6.33 -40.45
N ILE A 29 5.67 6.04 -39.19
CA ILE A 29 5.07 6.71 -38.04
C ILE A 29 5.54 8.16 -37.96
N ALA A 30 6.80 8.46 -38.26
CA ALA A 30 7.30 9.83 -38.32
C ALA A 30 6.53 10.67 -39.37
N HIS A 31 6.25 10.09 -40.54
CA HIS A 31 5.40 10.72 -41.55
C HIS A 31 3.97 10.94 -41.06
N LEU A 32 3.37 10.01 -40.31
CA LEU A 32 2.04 10.22 -39.72
C LEU A 32 2.01 11.36 -38.71
N PHE A 33 3.15 11.67 -38.09
CA PHE A 33 3.30 12.72 -37.09
C PHE A 33 3.82 14.05 -37.69
N ASP A 34 4.00 14.13 -39.01
CA ASP A 34 4.66 15.24 -39.72
C ASP A 34 6.05 15.61 -39.14
N SER A 35 6.76 14.62 -38.61
CA SER A 35 8.08 14.81 -38.01
C SER A 35 9.20 14.33 -38.93
N ALA A 36 10.19 15.19 -39.18
CA ALA A 36 11.42 14.82 -39.87
C ALA A 36 12.33 13.92 -39.01
N ASN A 37 12.16 13.96 -37.68
CA ASN A 37 13.03 13.25 -36.74
C ASN A 37 12.51 11.85 -36.43
N THR A 38 13.04 10.86 -37.16
CA THR A 38 12.73 9.44 -36.91
C THR A 38 13.37 8.90 -35.63
N ALA A 39 14.33 9.61 -35.04
CA ALA A 39 15.09 9.13 -33.89
C ALA A 39 14.22 8.96 -32.65
N VAL A 40 13.32 9.91 -32.42
CA VAL A 40 12.40 9.88 -31.27
C VAL A 40 11.60 8.58 -31.25
N PHE A 41 11.09 8.13 -32.40
CA PHE A 41 10.22 6.95 -32.46
C PHE A 41 10.97 5.66 -32.13
N TRP A 42 12.18 5.43 -32.65
CA TRP A 42 12.90 4.20 -32.31
C TRP A 42 13.43 4.23 -30.86
N ILE A 43 13.87 5.39 -30.35
CA ILE A 43 14.29 5.53 -28.94
C ILE A 43 13.12 5.20 -28.02
N THR A 44 11.96 5.83 -28.25
CA THR A 44 10.74 5.55 -27.51
C THR A 44 10.34 4.08 -27.64
N GLY A 45 10.41 3.52 -28.85
CA GLY A 45 10.08 2.13 -29.09
C GLY A 45 10.97 1.14 -28.31
N THR A 46 12.29 1.38 -28.30
CA THR A 46 13.24 0.61 -27.51
C THR A 46 12.96 0.72 -26.01
N ALA A 47 12.66 1.93 -25.51
CA ALA A 47 12.30 2.14 -24.10
C ALA A 47 11.04 1.35 -23.72
N LEU A 48 10.00 1.33 -24.57
CA LEU A 48 8.78 0.55 -24.35
C LEU A 48 9.01 -0.96 -24.35
N ILE A 49 9.92 -1.46 -25.20
CA ILE A 49 10.32 -2.88 -25.21
C ILE A 49 11.00 -3.24 -23.89
N LEU A 50 11.96 -2.42 -23.42
CA LEU A 50 12.62 -2.63 -22.13
C LEU A 50 11.63 -2.57 -20.96
N PHE A 51 10.69 -1.61 -20.99
CA PHE A 51 9.62 -1.51 -20.02
C PHE A 51 8.70 -2.75 -20.02
N SER A 52 8.36 -3.28 -21.20
CA SER A 52 7.59 -4.53 -21.31
C SER A 52 8.31 -5.71 -20.64
N PHE A 53 9.63 -5.83 -20.83
CA PHE A 53 10.42 -6.85 -20.14
C PHE A 53 10.42 -6.68 -18.62
N LEU A 54 10.52 -5.45 -18.12
CA LEU A 54 10.38 -5.14 -16.69
C LEU A 54 9.01 -5.59 -16.14
N ILE A 55 7.93 -5.33 -16.88
CA ILE A 55 6.59 -5.78 -16.49
C ILE A 55 6.53 -7.31 -16.44
N VAL A 56 7.06 -8.02 -17.43
CA VAL A 56 7.09 -9.50 -17.45
C VAL A 56 7.89 -10.05 -16.27
N TYR A 57 8.99 -9.40 -15.91
CA TYR A 57 9.80 -9.75 -14.75
C TYR A 57 9.02 -9.58 -13.43
N GLU A 58 8.41 -8.42 -13.22
CA GLU A 58 7.62 -8.15 -12.01
C GLU A 58 6.31 -8.96 -11.95
N MET A 59 5.73 -9.34 -13.09
CA MET A 59 4.57 -10.24 -13.15
C MET A 59 4.88 -11.63 -12.57
N LYS A 60 6.13 -12.11 -12.67
CA LYS A 60 6.57 -13.37 -12.07
C LYS A 60 6.81 -13.23 -10.57
N ARG A 61 7.37 -12.11 -10.11
CA ARG A 61 7.73 -11.87 -8.70
C ARG A 61 6.58 -11.36 -7.84
N GLN A 62 5.61 -10.65 -8.44
CA GLN A 62 4.47 -10.02 -7.79
C GLN A 62 4.82 -9.20 -6.54
N LYS A 63 5.99 -8.53 -6.54
CA LYS A 63 6.36 -7.66 -5.43
C LYS A 63 5.48 -6.41 -5.46
N PRO A 64 4.73 -6.08 -4.38
CA PRO A 64 3.80 -4.95 -4.41
C PRO A 64 4.45 -3.61 -4.79
N LEU A 65 5.68 -3.37 -4.32
CA LEU A 65 6.45 -2.16 -4.65
C LEU A 65 6.90 -2.12 -6.11
N GLY A 66 7.29 -3.25 -6.71
CA GLY A 66 7.68 -3.33 -8.11
C GLY A 66 6.50 -3.06 -9.04
N VAL A 67 5.34 -3.64 -8.72
CA VAL A 67 4.07 -3.37 -9.43
C VAL A 67 3.65 -1.92 -9.27
N LEU A 68 3.78 -1.34 -8.08
CA LEU A 68 3.48 0.08 -7.86
C LEU A 68 4.39 1.00 -8.70
N ALA A 69 5.68 0.67 -8.83
CA ALA A 69 6.60 1.44 -9.66
C ALA A 69 6.18 1.44 -11.15
N ILE A 70 5.69 0.31 -11.68
CA ILE A 70 5.13 0.21 -13.04
C ILE A 70 3.92 1.14 -13.18
N ILE A 71 2.98 1.09 -12.24
CA ILE A 71 1.79 1.96 -12.24
C ILE A 71 2.18 3.44 -12.23
N ILE A 72 3.19 3.82 -11.43
CA ILE A 72 3.70 5.19 -11.37
C ILE A 72 4.28 5.61 -12.73
N GLN A 73 5.06 4.74 -13.38
CA GLN A 73 5.63 5.03 -14.71
C GLN A 73 4.52 5.21 -15.76
N ASP A 74 3.46 4.40 -15.74
CA ASP A 74 2.30 4.58 -16.61
C ASP A 74 1.62 5.95 -16.38
N PHE A 75 1.45 6.36 -15.12
CA PHE A 75 0.89 7.69 -14.80
C PHE A 75 1.79 8.84 -15.26
N LEU A 76 3.11 8.70 -15.11
CA LEU A 76 4.06 9.68 -15.63
C LEU A 76 3.99 9.77 -17.16
N TRP A 77 3.83 8.64 -17.84
CA TRP A 77 3.64 8.60 -19.29
C TRP A 77 2.38 9.37 -19.73
N ILE A 78 1.25 9.14 -19.03
CA ILE A 78 -0.01 9.85 -19.29
C ILE A 78 0.11 11.34 -19.02
N LEU A 79 0.81 11.73 -17.95
CA LEU A 79 1.06 13.12 -17.61
C LEU A 79 1.90 13.81 -18.70
N ALA A 80 2.99 13.17 -19.13
CA ALA A 80 3.82 13.65 -20.23
C ALA A 80 3.01 13.79 -21.53
N SER A 81 2.18 12.80 -21.86
CA SER A 81 1.27 12.84 -23.02
C SER A 81 0.29 14.01 -22.92
N SER A 82 -0.26 14.28 -21.74
CA SER A 82 -1.19 15.39 -21.50
C SER A 82 -0.50 16.75 -21.70
N ILE A 83 0.73 16.89 -21.19
CA ILE A 83 1.55 18.10 -21.39
C ILE A 83 1.81 18.34 -22.89
N LEU A 84 2.18 17.29 -23.64
CA LEU A 84 2.39 17.40 -25.09
C LEU A 84 1.13 17.87 -25.82
N LEU A 85 -0.04 17.34 -25.45
CA LEU A 85 -1.30 17.67 -26.11
C LEU A 85 -1.82 19.09 -25.78
N ILE A 86 -1.58 19.57 -24.55
CA ILE A 86 -2.05 20.87 -24.08
C ILE A 86 -1.14 22.00 -24.61
N PHE A 87 0.18 21.84 -24.46
CA PHE A 87 1.12 22.90 -24.79
C PHE A 87 1.60 22.84 -26.23
N GLN A 88 1.43 21.70 -26.92
CA GLN A 88 1.87 21.47 -28.30
C GLN A 88 3.28 22.05 -28.57
N PRO A 89 4.29 21.70 -27.75
CA PRO A 89 5.63 22.28 -27.89
C PRO A 89 6.35 21.85 -29.18
N PHE A 90 5.75 20.92 -29.93
CA PHE A 90 6.24 20.39 -31.18
C PHE A 90 5.12 20.47 -32.23
N GLU A 91 5.46 20.70 -33.48
CA GLU A 91 4.54 20.74 -34.63
C GLU A 91 4.07 19.33 -35.03
N ILE A 92 3.40 18.63 -34.11
CA ILE A 92 2.86 17.29 -34.35
C ILE A 92 1.57 17.41 -35.15
N SER A 93 1.44 16.58 -36.19
CA SER A 93 0.21 16.51 -36.99
C SER A 93 -1.05 16.25 -36.14
N ARG A 94 -2.22 16.63 -36.67
CA ARG A 94 -3.51 16.34 -36.00
C ARG A 94 -3.73 14.84 -35.78
N THR A 95 -3.28 14.02 -36.72
CA THR A 95 -3.34 12.55 -36.64
C THR A 95 -2.44 12.04 -35.52
N GLY A 96 -1.19 12.54 -35.45
CA GLY A 96 -0.23 12.19 -34.40
C GLY A 96 -0.75 12.56 -33.00
N ASN A 97 -1.31 13.76 -32.83
CA ASN A 97 -1.92 14.18 -31.57
C ASN A 97 -3.11 13.29 -31.17
N SER A 98 -3.95 12.90 -32.14
CA SER A 98 -5.06 11.98 -31.89
C SER A 98 -4.55 10.58 -31.47
N MET A 99 -3.47 10.09 -32.08
CA MET A 99 -2.85 8.82 -31.68
C MET A 99 -2.26 8.88 -30.27
N ILE A 100 -1.56 9.97 -29.90
CA ILE A 100 -1.05 10.19 -28.54
C ILE A 100 -2.21 10.12 -27.53
N ALA A 101 -3.31 10.83 -27.81
CA ALA A 101 -4.47 10.86 -26.92
C ALA A 101 -5.10 9.46 -26.72
N VAL A 102 -5.27 8.69 -27.78
CA VAL A 102 -5.81 7.32 -27.73
C VAL A 102 -4.88 6.40 -26.93
N VAL A 103 -3.57 6.44 -27.19
CA VAL A 103 -2.60 5.63 -26.45
C VAL A 103 -2.59 6.01 -24.98
N ALA A 104 -2.58 7.30 -24.64
CA ALA A 104 -2.62 7.78 -23.27
C ALA A 104 -3.89 7.29 -22.52
N LEU A 105 -5.05 7.30 -23.19
CA LEU A 105 -6.28 6.77 -22.62
C LEU A 105 -6.20 5.26 -22.35
N ILE A 106 -5.66 4.48 -23.28
CA ILE A 106 -5.49 3.03 -23.10
C ILE A 106 -4.55 2.75 -21.92
N VAL A 107 -3.41 3.44 -21.85
CA VAL A 107 -2.45 3.32 -20.73
C VAL A 107 -3.11 3.71 -19.40
N LEU A 108 -3.93 4.76 -19.37
CA LEU A 108 -4.68 5.16 -18.17
C LEU A 108 -5.63 4.06 -17.67
N LEU A 109 -6.38 3.43 -18.58
CA LEU A 109 -7.26 2.33 -18.22
C LEU A 109 -6.49 1.13 -17.67
N MET A 110 -5.33 0.81 -18.27
CA MET A 110 -4.45 -0.26 -17.77
C MET A 110 -3.88 0.07 -16.38
N ALA A 111 -3.37 1.28 -16.17
CA ALA A 111 -2.83 1.73 -14.88
C ALA A 111 -3.89 1.66 -13.78
N ILE A 112 -5.12 2.11 -14.05
CA ILE A 112 -6.25 2.03 -13.11
C ILE A 112 -6.57 0.56 -12.78
N ASN A 113 -6.59 -0.32 -13.78
CA ASN A 113 -6.88 -1.74 -13.57
C ASN A 113 -5.79 -2.45 -12.76
N GLN A 114 -4.52 -2.14 -13.02
CA GLN A 114 -3.40 -2.65 -12.25
C GLN A 114 -3.44 -2.15 -10.80
N ALA A 115 -3.72 -0.87 -10.58
CA ALA A 115 -3.84 -0.29 -9.24
C ALA A 115 -4.99 -0.93 -8.44
N LYS A 116 -6.15 -1.13 -9.06
CA LYS A 116 -7.28 -1.85 -8.46
C LYS A 116 -6.92 -3.29 -8.11
N ALA A 117 -6.28 -4.01 -9.03
CA ALA A 117 -5.90 -5.40 -8.83
C ALA A 117 -4.85 -5.55 -7.72
N LEU A 118 -3.86 -4.66 -7.68
CA LEU A 118 -2.84 -4.62 -6.61
C LEU A 118 -3.49 -4.33 -5.24
N ALA A 119 -4.45 -3.41 -5.19
CA ALA A 119 -5.19 -3.14 -3.97
C ALA A 119 -6.14 -4.27 -3.55
N GLN A 120 -6.35 -5.31 -4.36
CA GLN A 120 -7.25 -6.43 -4.07
C GLN A 120 -6.52 -7.71 -3.68
N THR A 121 -5.18 -7.72 -3.63
CA THR A 121 -4.41 -8.92 -3.26
C THR A 121 -4.47 -9.30 -1.78
N ASP A 122 -5.27 -8.61 -0.96
CA ASP A 122 -5.44 -8.97 0.46
C ASP A 122 -6.52 -10.04 0.60
N HIS A 123 -6.10 -11.25 0.98
CA HIS A 123 -6.92 -12.45 1.02
C HIS A 123 -8.15 -12.41 1.98
N ASN A 124 -8.25 -11.42 2.88
CA ASN A 124 -9.29 -11.34 3.92
C ASN A 124 -10.14 -10.04 3.91
N SER A 125 -10.07 -9.23 2.86
CA SER A 125 -10.76 -7.93 2.84
C SER A 125 -12.27 -8.08 2.54
N LYS A 126 -13.13 -8.00 3.57
CA LYS A 126 -14.58 -7.73 3.37
C LYS A 126 -14.74 -6.38 2.65
N LYS A 127 -15.72 -6.25 1.74
CA LYS A 127 -15.94 -5.06 0.87
C LYS A 127 -15.58 -3.72 1.56
N GLY A 128 -14.43 -3.16 1.22
CA GLY A 128 -13.98 -1.83 1.68
C GLY A 128 -13.13 -1.81 2.97
N ARG A 129 -13.14 -2.87 3.77
CA ARG A 129 -12.29 -2.98 4.98
C ARG A 129 -11.06 -3.82 4.68
N LYS A 130 -9.91 -3.29 5.06
CA LYS A 130 -8.61 -3.95 5.00
C LYS A 130 -8.27 -4.52 6.37
N GLN A 131 -7.55 -5.64 6.35
CA GLN A 131 -7.08 -6.30 7.55
C GLN A 131 -5.61 -6.66 7.36
N LEU A 132 -4.79 -6.32 8.36
CA LEU A 132 -3.42 -6.79 8.49
C LEU A 132 -3.31 -7.59 9.79
N SER A 133 -2.75 -8.79 9.71
CA SER A 133 -2.56 -9.67 10.86
C SER A 133 -1.07 -9.98 11.01
N PHE A 134 -0.61 -9.96 12.26
CA PHE A 134 0.74 -10.32 12.67
C PHE A 134 0.63 -11.31 13.82
N GLU A 135 1.50 -12.29 13.87
CA GLU A 135 1.48 -13.27 14.94
C GLU A 135 2.89 -13.64 15.39
N ARG A 136 3.02 -13.94 16.69
CA ARG A 136 4.26 -14.44 17.27
C ARG A 136 3.97 -15.32 18.47
N THR A 137 4.78 -16.35 18.63
CA THR A 137 4.82 -17.17 19.84
C THR A 137 5.92 -16.67 20.75
N PHE A 138 5.58 -16.44 22.01
CA PHE A 138 6.47 -15.97 23.06
C PHE A 138 6.75 -17.13 24.01
N LYS A 139 7.99 -17.24 24.48
CA LYS A 139 8.41 -18.23 25.49
C LYS A 139 8.12 -17.73 26.90
N ALA A 140 6.85 -17.47 27.18
CA ALA A 140 6.38 -17.13 28.52
C ALA A 140 4.93 -17.59 28.72
N SER A 141 4.56 -17.75 29.99
CA SER A 141 3.18 -18.01 30.39
C SER A 141 2.25 -16.89 29.95
N LYS A 142 0.98 -17.23 29.76
CA LYS A 142 -0.07 -16.31 29.31
C LYS A 142 -0.17 -15.06 30.18
N GLN A 143 -0.07 -15.25 31.50
CA GLN A 143 -0.08 -14.17 32.49
C GLN A 143 1.11 -13.22 32.33
N ASN A 144 2.32 -13.73 32.09
CA ASN A 144 3.51 -12.89 31.92
C ASN A 144 3.45 -12.10 30.60
N VAL A 145 2.95 -12.73 29.54
CA VAL A 145 2.69 -12.03 28.27
C VAL A 145 1.63 -10.95 28.45
N TRP A 146 0.53 -11.26 29.15
CA TRP A 146 -0.54 -10.31 29.40
C TRP A 146 -0.04 -9.07 30.11
N LYS A 147 0.74 -9.21 31.19
CA LYS A 147 1.30 -8.08 31.96
C LYS A 147 2.05 -7.07 31.10
N VAL A 148 2.68 -7.52 30.00
CA VAL A 148 3.41 -6.63 29.08
C VAL A 148 2.48 -6.05 28.01
N ILE A 149 1.58 -6.84 27.46
CA ILE A 149 0.66 -6.40 26.40
C ILE A 149 -0.41 -5.44 26.94
N SER A 150 -0.89 -5.68 28.16
CA SER A 150 -1.89 -4.85 28.83
C SER A 150 -1.29 -3.58 29.44
N ASP A 151 0.03 -3.39 29.41
CA ASP A 151 0.68 -2.13 29.76
C ASP A 151 0.52 -1.08 28.64
N VAL A 152 -0.74 -0.70 28.45
CA VAL A 152 -1.21 0.23 27.42
C VAL A 152 -0.72 1.66 27.66
N ALA A 153 -0.34 2.01 28.90
CA ALA A 153 0.24 3.31 29.24
C ALA A 153 1.69 3.43 28.74
N ASN A 154 2.46 2.33 28.82
CA ASN A 154 3.85 2.30 28.34
C ASN A 154 3.98 1.75 26.91
N TYR A 155 2.89 1.73 26.14
CA TYR A 155 2.89 1.17 24.79
C TYR A 155 3.90 1.85 23.84
N HIS A 156 4.25 3.12 24.09
CA HIS A 156 5.29 3.86 23.36
C HIS A 156 6.70 3.23 23.48
N VAL A 157 6.97 2.46 24.55
CA VAL A 157 8.25 1.77 24.75
C VAL A 157 8.46 0.65 23.71
N VAL A 158 7.36 0.06 23.24
CA VAL A 158 7.39 -1.10 22.33
C VAL A 158 6.94 -0.77 20.92
N ALA A 159 6.10 0.25 20.73
CA ALA A 159 5.60 0.68 19.44
C ALA A 159 6.51 1.75 18.81
N PRO A 160 7.32 1.43 17.78
CA PRO A 160 8.33 2.35 17.23
C PRO A 160 7.74 3.56 16.49
N ASN A 161 6.42 3.60 16.31
CA ASN A 161 5.68 4.66 15.64
C ASN A 161 4.84 5.51 16.61
N ILE A 162 5.12 5.42 17.92
CA ILE A 162 4.44 6.17 18.97
C ILE A 162 5.49 6.72 19.93
N ASP A 163 5.53 8.03 20.09
CA ASP A 163 6.53 8.72 20.91
C ASP A 163 6.07 8.83 22.37
N ALA A 164 4.76 8.97 22.60
CA ALA A 164 4.18 9.04 23.93
C ALA A 164 2.72 8.56 23.93
N VAL A 165 2.30 8.02 25.08
CA VAL A 165 0.92 7.63 25.37
C VAL A 165 0.51 8.22 26.72
N ASN A 166 -0.69 8.80 26.78
CA ASN A 166 -1.28 9.32 28.01
C ASN A 166 -2.71 8.79 28.16
N VAL A 167 -3.02 8.15 29.28
CA VAL A 167 -4.41 7.77 29.62
C VAL A 167 -5.16 9.05 30.01
N ILE A 168 -6.24 9.35 29.30
CA ILE A 168 -7.05 10.55 29.54
C ILE A 168 -8.13 10.25 30.59
N SER A 169 -8.76 9.08 30.49
CA SER A 169 -9.87 8.71 31.38
C SER A 169 -10.14 7.21 31.36
N GLY A 170 -10.63 6.70 32.49
CA GLY A 170 -11.09 5.31 32.64
C GLY A 170 -9.95 4.30 32.79
N GLU A 171 -10.34 3.05 32.99
CA GLU A 171 -9.47 1.87 33.07
C GLU A 171 -10.17 0.70 32.38
N GLY A 172 -9.42 -0.23 31.79
CA GLY A 172 -9.98 -1.39 31.10
C GLY A 172 -10.87 -1.03 29.90
N GLU A 173 -12.05 -1.64 29.79
CA GLU A 173 -13.00 -1.36 28.71
C GLU A 173 -13.61 0.04 28.86
N GLY A 174 -13.63 0.81 27.77
CA GLY A 174 -14.04 2.22 27.77
C GLY A 174 -12.91 3.21 28.12
N MET A 175 -11.72 2.73 28.51
CA MET A 175 -10.54 3.58 28.73
C MET A 175 -10.20 4.37 27.46
N VAL A 176 -9.94 5.68 27.61
CA VAL A 176 -9.51 6.56 26.52
C VAL A 176 -8.05 6.94 26.73
N ARG A 177 -7.23 6.77 25.70
CA ARG A 177 -5.83 7.22 25.68
C ARG A 177 -5.52 8.12 24.49
N SER A 178 -4.57 9.03 24.67
CA SER A 178 -3.96 9.81 23.60
C SER A 178 -2.61 9.23 23.24
N CYS A 179 -2.35 9.11 21.94
CA CYS A 179 -1.08 8.69 21.37
C CYS A 179 -0.52 9.84 20.53
N SER A 180 0.80 9.94 20.42
CA SER A 180 1.47 10.96 19.62
C SER A 180 2.67 10.43 18.83
N HIS A 181 2.96 11.06 17.69
CA HIS A 181 4.15 10.78 16.89
C HIS A 181 4.60 12.05 16.15
N GLY A 182 5.75 12.60 16.51
CA GLY A 182 6.21 13.91 16.06
C GLY A 182 5.23 15.02 16.45
N LYS A 183 4.63 15.66 15.45
CA LYS A 183 3.61 16.71 15.65
C LYS A 183 2.18 16.16 15.66
N ASP A 184 2.01 14.90 15.25
CA ASP A 184 0.72 14.26 15.08
C ASP A 184 0.22 13.72 16.43
N ARG A 185 -1.09 13.81 16.66
CA ARG A 185 -1.76 13.28 17.84
C ARG A 185 -3.10 12.65 17.46
N TRP A 186 -3.50 11.64 18.19
CA TRP A 186 -4.83 11.05 18.08
C TRP A 186 -5.27 10.47 19.42
N THR A 187 -6.55 10.16 19.53
CA THR A 187 -7.12 9.46 20.67
C THR A 187 -7.74 8.16 20.24
N GLU A 188 -7.77 7.19 21.13
CA GLU A 188 -8.38 5.89 20.92
C GLU A 188 -9.03 5.39 22.20
N THR A 189 -10.11 4.62 22.03
CA THR A 189 -10.88 4.03 23.13
C THR A 189 -10.67 2.52 23.13
N CYS A 190 -10.41 1.95 24.31
CA CYS A 190 -10.45 0.51 24.53
C CYS A 190 -11.88 0.01 24.32
N SER A 191 -12.11 -0.74 23.25
CA SER A 191 -13.43 -1.27 22.89
C SER A 191 -13.70 -2.65 23.49
N LYS A 192 -12.66 -3.32 23.99
CA LYS A 192 -12.78 -4.62 24.65
C LYS A 192 -11.57 -4.87 25.54
N TRP A 193 -11.83 -5.28 26.78
CA TRP A 193 -10.81 -5.71 27.72
C TRP A 193 -11.20 -7.05 28.34
N ALA A 194 -10.54 -8.12 27.92
CA ALA A 194 -10.70 -9.44 28.51
C ALA A 194 -9.36 -9.90 29.07
N GLU A 195 -9.28 -9.94 30.40
CA GLU A 195 -8.08 -10.28 31.15
C GLU A 195 -7.46 -11.59 30.64
N GLU A 196 -6.14 -11.57 30.40
CA GLU A 196 -5.38 -12.68 29.83
C GLU A 196 -5.93 -13.26 28.52
N ALA A 197 -6.76 -12.54 27.77
CA ALA A 197 -7.39 -13.08 26.55
C ALA A 197 -7.34 -12.11 25.37
N GLU A 198 -7.80 -10.88 25.55
CA GLU A 198 -8.02 -9.96 24.43
C GLU A 198 -7.99 -8.49 24.88
N TYR A 199 -7.29 -7.67 24.09
CA TYR A 199 -7.37 -6.22 24.15
C TYR A 199 -7.74 -5.70 22.77
N SER A 200 -8.73 -4.81 22.69
CA SER A 200 -9.08 -4.14 21.44
C SER A 200 -9.27 -2.65 21.65
N PHE A 201 -8.95 -1.87 20.62
CA PHE A 201 -9.11 -0.42 20.62
C PHE A 201 -9.64 0.08 19.27
N GLU A 202 -10.33 1.22 19.33
CA GLU A 202 -10.82 1.96 18.17
C GLU A 202 -10.29 3.38 18.19
N VAL A 203 -9.64 3.78 17.09
CA VAL A 203 -9.09 5.11 16.93
C VAL A 203 -10.21 6.08 16.54
N HIS A 204 -10.25 7.24 17.20
CA HIS A 204 -11.20 8.31 16.88
C HIS A 204 -10.80 9.00 15.59
N THR A 205 -11.15 8.41 14.44
CA THR A 205 -10.75 8.89 13.11
C THR A 205 -11.68 9.99 12.54
N ALA A 206 -12.84 10.20 13.17
CA ALA A 206 -13.86 11.16 12.74
C ALA A 206 -13.61 12.58 13.26
N VAL A 207 -12.66 12.78 14.18
CA VAL A 207 -12.32 14.11 14.69
C VAL A 207 -11.62 14.94 13.61
N PRO A 208 -11.86 16.27 13.55
CA PRO A 208 -11.33 17.12 12.46
C PRO A 208 -9.80 17.15 12.37
N ASP A 209 -9.11 16.98 13.49
CA ASP A 209 -7.66 17.05 13.65
C ASP A 209 -6.96 15.69 13.47
N TYR A 210 -7.69 14.62 13.13
CA TYR A 210 -7.08 13.31 12.90
C TYR A 210 -6.12 13.34 11.69
N PRO A 211 -4.81 13.06 11.88
CA PRO A 211 -3.77 13.34 10.88
C PRO A 211 -3.75 12.33 9.73
N TYR A 212 -4.36 11.15 9.90
CA TYR A 212 -4.26 10.06 8.94
C TYR A 212 -5.49 9.91 8.03
N SER A 213 -5.29 9.21 6.92
CA SER A 213 -6.29 9.00 5.86
C SER A 213 -7.27 7.85 6.11
N PHE A 214 -7.44 7.43 7.37
CA PHE A 214 -8.35 6.36 7.75
C PHE A 214 -9.73 6.91 8.13
N LYS A 215 -10.78 6.27 7.64
CA LYS A 215 -12.18 6.48 8.03
C LYS A 215 -12.57 5.63 9.24
N ASN A 216 -11.89 4.49 9.40
CA ASN A 216 -11.96 3.65 10.59
C ASN A 216 -10.59 2.98 10.75
N LEU A 217 -10.13 2.84 11.99
CA LEU A 217 -8.95 2.06 12.36
C LEU A 217 -9.22 1.42 13.73
N LYS A 218 -9.11 0.09 13.78
CA LYS A 218 -9.21 -0.73 14.99
C LYS A 218 -7.99 -1.63 15.11
N GLY A 219 -7.54 -1.85 16.33
CA GLY A 219 -6.57 -2.89 16.64
C GLY A 219 -7.17 -3.91 17.60
N ASN A 220 -6.81 -5.18 17.42
CA ASN A 220 -7.19 -6.27 18.31
C ASN A 220 -5.95 -7.14 18.56
N TRP A 221 -5.60 -7.34 19.82
CA TRP A 221 -4.57 -8.26 20.27
C TRP A 221 -5.25 -9.41 20.99
N LYS A 222 -5.14 -10.61 20.41
CA LYS A 222 -5.68 -11.84 20.98
C LYS A 222 -4.55 -12.75 21.42
N MET A 223 -4.68 -13.32 22.60
CA MET A 223 -3.72 -14.29 23.14
C MET A 223 -4.34 -15.69 23.17
N GLU A 224 -3.52 -16.67 22.85
CA GLU A 224 -3.85 -18.08 22.86
C GLU A 224 -2.71 -18.82 23.56
N GLU A 225 -3.06 -19.56 24.61
CA GLU A 225 -2.10 -20.39 25.32
C GLU A 225 -1.82 -21.63 24.48
N ILE A 226 -0.55 -21.91 24.23
CA ILE A 226 -0.12 -23.15 23.56
C ILE A 226 0.15 -24.22 24.63
N ASP A 227 0.93 -23.84 25.65
CA ASP A 227 1.25 -24.61 26.85
C ASP A 227 1.62 -23.65 28.00
N GLU A 228 1.94 -24.19 29.17
CA GLU A 228 2.25 -23.41 30.38
C GLU A 228 3.44 -22.43 30.21
N THR A 229 4.29 -22.65 29.20
CA THR A 229 5.52 -21.87 28.93
C THR A 229 5.46 -21.09 27.63
N GLN A 230 4.42 -21.27 26.80
CA GLN A 230 4.32 -20.65 25.48
C GLN A 230 2.95 -20.03 25.23
N THR A 231 2.96 -18.78 24.78
CA THR A 231 1.75 -18.04 24.42
C THR A 231 1.87 -17.48 23.02
N LYS A 232 0.86 -17.73 22.19
CA LYS A 232 0.72 -17.08 20.88
C LYS A 232 -0.05 -15.79 21.02
N VAL A 233 0.47 -14.72 20.45
CA VAL A 233 -0.24 -13.43 20.32
C VAL A 233 -0.50 -13.18 18.86
N ARG A 234 -1.75 -12.82 18.54
CA ARG A 234 -2.16 -12.39 17.22
C ARG A 234 -2.65 -10.95 17.28
N MET A 235 -1.95 -10.06 16.59
CA MET A 235 -2.37 -8.68 16.38
C MET A 235 -3.11 -8.55 15.06
N VAL A 236 -4.27 -7.93 15.08
CA VAL A 236 -5.11 -7.68 13.91
C VAL A 236 -5.43 -6.21 13.85
N PHE A 237 -5.05 -5.55 12.76
CA PHE A 237 -5.45 -4.19 12.46
C PHE A 237 -6.52 -4.22 11.37
N GLU A 238 -7.67 -3.61 11.65
CA GLU A 238 -8.76 -3.43 10.70
C GLU A 238 -8.91 -1.95 10.37
N PHE A 239 -8.95 -1.60 9.08
CA PHE A 239 -9.07 -0.21 8.69
C PHE A 239 -9.81 -0.01 7.36
N GLU A 240 -10.34 1.20 7.19
CA GLU A 240 -10.98 1.68 5.97
C GLU A 240 -10.38 3.03 5.60
N TYR A 241 -10.09 3.27 4.32
CA TYR A 241 -9.59 4.57 3.85
C TYR A 241 -10.71 5.59 3.67
N LYS A 242 -10.44 6.89 3.92
CA LYS A 242 -11.39 7.98 3.68
C LYS A 242 -11.82 8.07 2.21
N LYS A 243 -10.89 7.85 1.27
CA LYS A 243 -11.15 7.95 -0.18
C LYS A 243 -10.77 6.67 -0.93
N LYS A 244 -11.55 6.29 -1.95
CA LYS A 244 -11.33 5.07 -2.74
C LYS A 244 -9.97 5.02 -3.43
N PHE A 245 -9.45 6.14 -3.93
CA PHE A 245 -8.15 6.17 -4.60
C PHE A 245 -6.98 5.92 -3.63
N GLN A 246 -7.14 6.26 -2.34
CA GLN A 246 -6.11 6.01 -1.32
C GLN A 246 -5.91 4.51 -1.11
N ASN A 247 -6.98 3.73 -1.20
CA ASN A 247 -6.89 2.27 -1.20
C ASN A 247 -6.07 1.74 -2.40
N TRP A 248 -6.08 2.42 -3.54
CA TRP A 248 -5.36 1.97 -4.74
C TRP A 248 -3.88 2.35 -4.71
N LEU A 249 -3.56 3.57 -4.25
CA LEU A 249 -2.20 4.12 -4.32
C LEU A 249 -1.45 4.04 -3.00
N LEU A 250 -2.09 4.36 -1.87
CA LEU A 250 -1.42 4.42 -0.57
C LEU A 250 -1.32 3.04 0.07
N HIS A 251 -2.28 2.15 -0.17
CA HIS A 251 -2.33 0.86 0.51
C HIS A 251 -1.05 0.01 0.35
N PRO A 252 -0.46 -0.17 -0.85
CA PRO A 252 0.76 -0.96 -0.99
C PRO A 252 1.95 -0.40 -0.20
N ILE A 253 2.09 0.94 -0.18
CA ILE A 253 3.14 1.65 0.56
C ILE A 253 2.92 1.49 2.07
N LEU A 254 1.70 1.78 2.51
CA LEU A 254 1.32 1.70 3.93
C LEU A 254 1.43 0.27 4.43
N ARG A 255 0.99 -0.73 3.67
CA ARG A 255 1.14 -2.15 4.02
C ARG A 255 2.59 -2.49 4.32
N GLY A 256 3.54 -2.07 3.49
CA GLY A 256 4.97 -2.29 3.75
C GLY A 256 5.46 -1.64 5.06
N LYS A 257 5.06 -0.39 5.32
CA LYS A 257 5.40 0.33 6.57
C LYS A 257 4.75 -0.31 7.80
N PHE A 258 3.46 -0.62 7.73
CA PHE A 258 2.69 -1.28 8.79
C PHE A 258 3.26 -2.66 9.10
N SER A 259 3.64 -3.44 8.08
CA SER A 259 4.27 -4.74 8.30
C SER A 259 5.60 -4.61 9.02
N LYS A 260 6.47 -3.69 8.61
CA LYS A 260 7.73 -3.44 9.31
C LYS A 260 7.50 -3.02 10.77
N THR A 261 6.52 -2.14 10.99
CA THR A 261 6.17 -1.62 12.32
C THR A 261 5.61 -2.73 13.21
N GLY A 262 4.67 -3.54 12.70
CA GLY A 262 4.08 -4.66 13.43
C GLY A 262 5.10 -5.73 13.81
N GLU A 263 6.02 -6.07 12.91
CA GLU A 263 7.10 -7.01 13.20
C GLU A 263 8.09 -6.49 14.25
N GLN A 264 8.43 -5.20 14.16
CA GLN A 264 9.31 -4.57 15.15
C GLN A 264 8.64 -4.48 16.52
N LEU A 265 7.33 -4.19 16.56
CA LEU A 265 6.57 -4.18 17.80
C LEU A 265 6.55 -5.55 18.47
N LEU A 266 6.26 -6.62 17.71
CA LEU A 266 6.32 -7.99 18.21
C LEU A 266 7.73 -8.36 18.71
N ALA A 267 8.77 -7.86 18.05
CA ALA A 267 10.15 -8.06 18.48
C ALA A 267 10.47 -7.34 19.80
N ASN A 268 10.01 -6.10 19.95
CA ASN A 268 10.19 -5.33 21.18
C ASN A 268 9.45 -5.98 22.36
N TRP A 269 8.21 -6.45 22.15
CA TRP A 269 7.50 -7.25 23.15
C TRP A 269 8.25 -8.52 23.49
N GLN A 270 8.76 -9.24 22.49
CA GLN A 270 9.46 -10.50 22.73
C GLN A 270 10.70 -10.27 23.59
N GLN A 271 11.44 -9.20 23.30
CA GLN A 271 12.58 -8.80 24.10
C GLN A 271 12.18 -8.51 25.55
N GLN A 272 11.09 -7.77 25.79
CA GLN A 272 10.65 -7.45 27.16
C GLN A 272 10.10 -8.66 27.93
N ILE A 273 9.48 -9.60 27.24
CA ILE A 273 8.85 -10.78 27.83
C ILE A 273 9.89 -11.85 28.15
N GLU A 274 10.82 -12.13 27.23
CA GLU A 274 11.76 -13.25 27.34
C GLU A 274 13.08 -12.89 28.06
N GLN A 275 13.33 -11.61 28.35
CA GLN A 275 14.49 -11.15 29.13
C GLN A 275 14.19 -10.94 30.62
N LYS A 276 12.96 -11.18 31.07
CA LYS A 276 12.54 -11.18 32.48
C LYS A 276 12.49 -12.60 33.02
#